data_AF-A0A3P1WN57-F1
#
_entry.id   AF-A0A3P1WN57-F1
#
_cell.length_a   1.000
_cell.length_b   1.000
_cell.length_c   1.000
_cell.angle_alpha   90.00
_cell.angle_beta   90.00
_cell.angle_gamma   90.00
#
_symmetry.space_group_name_H-M   'P 1'
#
loop_
_entity.id
_entity.type
_entity.pdbx_description
1 polymer ?
#
loop_
_entity_poly.entity_id
_entity_poly.type
_entity_poly.pdbx_seq_one_letter_code
_entity_poly.pdbx_strand_id
1 'polypeptide(L)'
;MNAGFEAQQRELARIALTRIAEAGFVLAGSGAIREHGVIDRPTEDIDLFTMTQDNDKFAWAVGCVVTDLRESGYEVEEAQRVAQFARLKVRAVDGLQLNIDMGVDWRENDPVWLDIGPVLSVEDAVGNKIAAAYSRGEPRDYLDVDAIRRWGRFTDEELVKAAATRDNGFEVSIFVQQLEAVNRVTLRDVERYGVSSEQLDRIKERCTQWAALLRGQATPSPLSGKSQGACR
;
A
#
# COMPACT_ATOMS: atom_id res chain seq x y z
N MET A 1 -12.44 -17.27 -11.34
CA MET A 1 -11.10 -17.75 -10.93
C MET A 1 -10.51 -16.95 -9.77
N ASN A 2 -10.85 -15.66 -9.58
CA ASN A 2 -10.24 -14.83 -8.51
C ASN A 2 -10.63 -15.20 -7.06
N ALA A 3 -11.88 -15.62 -6.80
CA ALA A 3 -12.33 -15.87 -5.42
C ALA A 3 -11.57 -17.00 -4.69
N GLY A 4 -11.12 -18.03 -5.42
CA GLY A 4 -10.32 -19.12 -4.84
C GLY A 4 -8.90 -18.67 -4.46
N PHE A 5 -8.26 -17.90 -5.35
CA PHE A 5 -6.94 -17.32 -5.11
C PHE A 5 -6.95 -16.37 -3.90
N GLU A 6 -7.96 -15.50 -3.82
CA GLU A 6 -8.10 -14.56 -2.70
C GLU A 6 -8.32 -15.27 -1.36
N ALA A 7 -9.18 -16.30 -1.33
CA ALA A 7 -9.40 -17.09 -0.12
C ALA A 7 -8.11 -17.77 0.36
N GLN A 8 -7.33 -18.34 -0.56
CA GLN A 8 -6.08 -19.00 -0.25
C GLN A 8 -4.98 -18.02 0.17
N GLN A 9 -4.94 -16.82 -0.40
CA GLN A 9 -4.03 -15.76 0.05
C GLN A 9 -4.39 -15.27 1.46
N ARG A 10 -5.68 -15.12 1.77
CA ARG A 10 -6.13 -14.81 3.14
C ARG A 10 -5.78 -15.91 4.14
N GLU A 11 -5.92 -17.17 3.73
CA GLU A 11 -5.47 -18.33 4.51
C GLU A 11 -3.98 -18.24 4.83
N LEU A 12 -3.14 -18.03 3.82
CA LEU A 12 -1.69 -17.90 3.96
C LEU A 12 -1.30 -16.75 4.89
N ALA A 13 -1.93 -15.59 4.75
CA ALA A 13 -1.68 -14.45 5.63
C ALA A 13 -2.05 -14.76 7.08
N ARG A 14 -3.18 -15.44 7.32
CA ARG A 14 -3.59 -15.84 8.67
C ARG A 14 -2.62 -16.85 9.29
N ILE A 15 -2.21 -17.86 8.53
CA ILE A 15 -1.20 -18.84 8.98
C ILE A 15 0.09 -18.09 9.36
N ALA A 16 0.58 -17.23 8.48
CA ALA A 16 1.81 -16.47 8.71
C ALA A 16 1.71 -15.57 9.95
N LEU A 17 0.58 -14.89 10.17
CA LEU A 17 0.38 -13.97 11.29
C LEU A 17 0.20 -14.67 12.65
N THR A 18 -0.21 -15.94 12.66
CA THR A 18 -0.64 -16.67 13.86
C THR A 18 0.37 -16.56 15.02
N ARG A 19 1.66 -16.76 14.76
CA ARG A 19 2.71 -16.72 15.79
C ARG A 19 3.43 -15.37 15.90
N ILE A 20 3.48 -14.61 14.81
CA ILE A 20 4.31 -13.40 14.75
C ILE A 20 3.54 -12.13 15.15
N ALA A 21 2.22 -12.20 15.34
CA ALA A 21 1.41 -11.09 15.81
C ALA A 21 1.94 -10.53 17.16
N GLU A 22 2.36 -11.40 18.07
CA GLU A 22 2.97 -11.01 19.36
C GLU A 22 4.34 -10.32 19.20
N ALA A 23 5.03 -10.56 18.08
CA ALA A 23 6.25 -9.83 17.69
C ALA A 23 5.94 -8.50 16.96
N GLY A 24 4.68 -8.09 16.92
CA GLY A 24 4.22 -6.80 16.39
C GLY A 24 4.04 -6.77 14.88
N PHE A 25 4.11 -7.92 14.21
CA PHE A 25 3.84 -8.05 12.77
C PHE A 25 2.35 -7.90 12.46
N VAL A 26 2.07 -7.18 11.38
CA VAL A 26 0.72 -6.86 10.91
C VAL A 26 0.66 -6.97 9.40
N LEU A 27 -0.51 -7.29 8.85
CA LEU A 27 -0.75 -7.22 7.41
C LEU A 27 -0.67 -5.77 6.93
N ALA A 28 0.08 -5.55 5.85
CA ALA A 28 0.32 -4.26 5.24
C ALA A 28 0.01 -4.27 3.72
N GLY A 29 0.53 -3.28 3.00
CA GLY A 29 0.48 -3.23 1.54
C GLY A 29 -0.93 -3.17 0.95
N SER A 30 -1.12 -3.76 -0.24
CA SER A 30 -2.46 -3.79 -0.86
C SER A 30 -3.41 -4.73 -0.10
N GLY A 31 -2.88 -5.72 0.62
CA GLY A 31 -3.67 -6.61 1.46
C GLY A 31 -4.41 -5.85 2.55
N ALA A 32 -3.74 -4.93 3.24
CA ALA A 32 -4.36 -4.11 4.29
C ALA A 32 -5.54 -3.27 3.78
N ILE A 33 -5.36 -2.52 2.69
CA ILE A 33 -6.46 -1.71 2.13
C ILE A 33 -7.60 -2.57 1.56
N ARG A 34 -7.32 -3.81 1.12
CA ARG A 34 -8.36 -4.77 0.73
C ARG A 34 -9.18 -5.22 1.94
N GLU A 35 -8.54 -5.60 3.04
CA GLU A 35 -9.28 -6.04 4.24
C GLU A 35 -10.08 -4.89 4.89
N HIS A 36 -9.69 -3.64 4.67
CA HIS A 36 -10.49 -2.45 5.01
C HIS A 36 -11.64 -2.14 4.01
N GLY A 37 -11.76 -2.90 2.92
CA GLY A 37 -12.81 -2.72 1.92
C GLY A 37 -12.61 -1.54 0.97
N VAL A 38 -11.36 -1.09 0.78
CA VAL A 38 -11.03 0.00 -0.17
C VAL A 38 -10.92 -0.53 -1.60
N ILE A 39 -10.43 -1.76 -1.76
CA ILE A 39 -10.25 -2.43 -3.05
C ILE A 39 -10.81 -3.86 -3.00
N ASP A 40 -11.25 -4.33 -4.17
CA ASP A 40 -11.74 -5.71 -4.37
C ASP A 40 -10.87 -6.49 -5.37
N ARG A 41 -9.74 -5.92 -5.80
CA ARG A 41 -8.84 -6.56 -6.77
C ARG A 41 -7.89 -7.56 -6.09
N PRO A 42 -7.40 -8.58 -6.82
CA PRO A 42 -6.32 -9.44 -6.33
C PRO A 42 -5.05 -8.65 -5.97
N THR A 43 -4.31 -9.12 -4.97
CA THR A 43 -2.99 -8.59 -4.59
C THR A 43 -1.92 -9.61 -4.96
N GLU A 44 -0.74 -9.14 -5.36
CA GLU A 44 0.34 -10.02 -5.84
C GLU A 44 1.07 -10.72 -4.69
N ASP A 45 1.28 -9.98 -3.60
CA ASP A 45 2.13 -10.37 -2.49
C ASP A 45 1.33 -10.23 -1.17
N ILE A 46 1.85 -10.88 -0.12
CA ILE A 46 1.43 -10.67 1.27
C ILE A 46 2.55 -9.86 1.94
N ASP A 47 2.24 -8.64 2.39
CA ASP A 47 3.18 -7.78 3.10
C ASP A 47 2.93 -7.89 4.61
N LEU A 48 3.95 -8.25 5.39
CA LEU A 48 3.90 -8.40 6.85
C LEU A 48 4.96 -7.50 7.50
N PHE A 49 4.53 -6.44 8.18
CA PHE A 49 5.46 -5.45 8.75
C PHE A 49 5.37 -5.34 10.27
N THR A 50 6.51 -5.08 10.90
CA THR A 50 6.62 -4.78 12.34
C THR A 50 7.37 -3.46 12.56
N MET A 51 7.12 -2.79 13.68
CA MET A 51 7.97 -1.66 14.11
C MET A 51 9.18 -2.11 14.94
N THR A 52 9.24 -3.40 15.30
CA THR A 52 10.29 -3.94 16.17
C THR A 52 11.62 -4.02 15.43
N GLN A 53 12.54 -3.10 15.76
CA GLN A 53 13.91 -3.06 15.24
C GLN A 53 14.87 -3.98 16.02
N ASP A 54 14.55 -5.28 16.04
CA ASP A 54 15.35 -6.32 16.71
C ASP A 54 15.61 -7.45 15.70
N ASN A 55 16.88 -7.60 15.29
CA ASN A 55 17.27 -8.53 14.23
C ASN A 55 17.06 -9.99 14.63
N ASP A 56 17.24 -10.34 15.91
CA ASP A 56 17.06 -11.71 16.39
C ASP A 56 15.59 -12.06 16.46
N LYS A 57 14.75 -11.14 16.93
CA LYS A 57 13.29 -11.30 16.88
C LYS A 57 12.75 -11.36 15.46
N PHE A 58 13.26 -10.50 14.56
CA PHE A 58 12.91 -10.56 13.15
C PHE A 58 13.29 -11.92 12.55
N ALA A 59 14.50 -12.40 12.86
CA ALA A 59 14.96 -13.68 12.34
C ALA A 59 14.15 -14.87 12.85
N TRP A 60 13.78 -14.84 14.14
CA TRP A 60 12.85 -15.79 14.75
C TRP A 60 11.48 -15.76 14.06
N ALA A 61 10.91 -14.58 13.81
CA ALA A 61 9.60 -14.43 13.18
C ALA A 61 9.58 -15.01 11.76
N VAL A 62 10.60 -14.76 10.95
CA VAL A 62 10.73 -15.37 9.62
C VAL A 62 10.78 -16.90 9.73
N GLY A 63 11.55 -17.43 10.69
CA GLY A 63 11.62 -18.87 10.95
C GLY A 63 10.26 -19.48 11.34
N CYS A 64 9.48 -18.79 12.17
CA CYS A 64 8.12 -19.22 12.52
C CYS A 64 7.22 -19.28 11.28
N VAL A 65 7.20 -18.24 10.45
CA VAL A 65 6.37 -18.22 9.22
C VAL A 65 6.76 -19.37 8.29
N VAL A 66 8.06 -19.59 8.07
CA VAL A 66 8.54 -20.69 7.22
C VAL A 66 8.08 -22.05 7.75
N THR A 67 8.20 -22.28 9.05
CA THR A 67 7.76 -23.54 9.69
C THR A 67 6.25 -23.71 9.57
N ASP A 68 5.46 -22.71 9.95
CA ASP A 68 4.00 -22.80 10.00
C ASP A 68 3.41 -23.05 8.60
N LEU A 69 3.98 -22.42 7.57
CA LEU A 69 3.59 -22.63 6.18
C LEU A 69 3.96 -24.03 5.68
N ARG A 70 5.15 -24.53 6.01
CA ARG A 70 5.58 -25.90 5.64
C ARG A 70 4.73 -26.96 6.32
N GLU A 71 4.41 -26.78 7.60
CA GLU A 71 3.51 -27.65 8.36
C GLU A 71 2.09 -27.63 7.78
N SER A 72 1.69 -26.51 7.16
CA SER A 72 0.42 -26.36 6.45
C SER A 72 0.45 -26.87 5.00
N GLY A 73 1.54 -27.53 4.57
CA GLY A 73 1.65 -28.18 3.27
C GLY A 73 2.14 -27.30 2.12
N TYR A 74 2.67 -26.10 2.41
CA TYR A 74 3.24 -25.22 1.40
C TYR A 74 4.75 -25.44 1.25
N GLU A 75 5.24 -25.33 0.01
CA GLU A 75 6.67 -25.20 -0.25
C GLU A 75 7.08 -23.75 -0.01
N VAL A 76 8.19 -23.54 0.73
CA VAL A 76 8.68 -22.20 1.07
C VAL A 76 10.17 -22.10 0.79
N GLU A 77 10.53 -21.15 -0.06
CA GLU A 77 11.90 -20.76 -0.42
C GLU A 77 12.19 -19.34 0.11
N GLU A 78 13.24 -19.17 0.91
CA GLU A 78 13.74 -17.84 1.28
C GLU A 78 14.50 -17.23 0.08
N ALA A 79 13.80 -16.43 -0.72
CA ALA A 79 14.36 -15.84 -1.94
C ALA A 79 15.31 -14.67 -1.65
N GLN A 80 15.10 -13.98 -0.52
CA GLN A 80 15.97 -12.90 -0.06
C GLN A 80 15.94 -12.82 1.46
N ARG A 81 17.10 -12.59 2.07
CA ARG A 81 17.24 -12.40 3.52
C ARG A 81 18.31 -11.35 3.82
N VAL A 82 17.92 -10.29 4.52
CA VAL A 82 18.80 -9.29 5.14
C VAL A 82 18.31 -9.00 6.57
N ALA A 83 18.99 -8.12 7.31
CA ALA A 83 18.75 -7.92 8.74
C ALA A 83 17.29 -7.64 9.13
N GLN A 84 16.58 -6.82 8.34
CA GLN A 84 15.21 -6.35 8.64
C GLN A 84 14.26 -6.52 7.45
N PHE A 85 14.60 -7.40 6.52
CA PHE A 85 13.76 -7.74 5.38
C PHE A 85 13.97 -9.19 4.96
N ALA A 86 12.88 -9.88 4.65
CA ALA A 86 12.89 -11.20 4.06
C ALA A 86 11.80 -11.31 3.00
N ARG A 87 12.12 -11.97 1.88
CA ARG A 87 11.14 -12.35 0.86
C ARG A 87 11.06 -13.86 0.78
N LEU A 88 9.88 -14.40 1.06
CA LEU A 88 9.57 -15.82 0.95
C LEU A 88 8.79 -16.05 -0.34
N LYS A 89 9.22 -17.01 -1.17
CA LYS A 89 8.39 -17.54 -2.25
C LYS A 89 7.63 -18.74 -1.70
N VAL A 90 6.31 -18.67 -1.75
CA VAL A 90 5.41 -19.72 -1.29
C VAL A 90 4.76 -20.37 -2.50
N ARG A 91 4.79 -21.70 -2.56
CA ARG A 91 4.13 -22.51 -3.58
C ARG A 91 3.18 -23.50 -2.94
N ALA A 92 1.93 -23.51 -3.39
CA ALA A 92 0.95 -24.51 -3.01
C ALA A 92 0.91 -25.65 -4.03
N VAL A 93 0.42 -26.81 -3.59
CA VAL A 93 0.32 -28.03 -4.41
C VAL A 93 -0.61 -27.84 -5.63
N ASP A 94 -1.61 -26.97 -5.51
CA ASP A 94 -2.56 -26.64 -6.59
C ASP A 94 -2.02 -25.63 -7.62
N GLY A 95 -0.75 -25.20 -7.46
CA GLY A 95 -0.07 -24.30 -8.39
C GLY A 95 -0.14 -22.82 -8.01
N LEU A 96 -0.76 -22.45 -6.88
CA LEU A 96 -0.63 -21.09 -6.36
C LEU A 96 0.85 -20.77 -6.09
N GLN A 97 1.32 -19.62 -6.58
CA GLN A 97 2.62 -19.07 -6.25
C GLN A 97 2.46 -17.61 -5.84
N LEU A 98 2.96 -17.25 -4.65
CA LEU A 98 2.96 -15.87 -4.16
C LEU A 98 4.21 -15.57 -3.36
N ASN A 99 4.51 -14.28 -3.20
CA ASN A 99 5.55 -13.84 -2.28
C ASN A 99 4.95 -13.39 -0.95
N ILE A 100 5.67 -13.66 0.13
CA ILE A 100 5.46 -13.02 1.43
C ILE A 100 6.67 -12.14 1.70
N ASP A 101 6.44 -10.84 1.78
CA ASP A 101 7.44 -9.85 2.14
C ASP A 101 7.30 -9.51 3.62
N MET A 102 8.34 -9.81 4.37
CA MET A 102 8.44 -9.48 5.78
C MET A 102 9.43 -8.34 5.94
N GLY A 103 9.09 -7.33 6.74
CA GLY A 103 9.92 -6.14 6.87
C GLY A 103 9.71 -5.38 8.16
N VAL A 104 10.67 -4.49 8.47
CA VAL A 104 10.47 -3.46 9.48
C VAL A 104 10.02 -2.18 8.81
N ASP A 105 8.87 -1.66 9.22
CA ASP A 105 8.31 -0.41 8.70
C ASP A 105 7.60 0.38 9.81
N TRP A 106 7.59 1.70 9.65
CA TRP A 106 6.95 2.60 10.61
C TRP A 106 5.43 2.64 10.41
N ARG A 107 4.69 2.75 11.52
CA ARG A 107 3.25 3.06 11.53
C ARG A 107 2.94 4.03 12.66
N GLU A 108 1.92 4.85 12.47
CA GLU A 108 1.52 5.85 13.47
C GLU A 108 0.53 5.27 14.48
N ASN A 109 -0.39 4.44 14.01
CA ASN A 109 -1.53 3.98 14.80
C ASN A 109 -1.37 2.51 15.19
N ASP A 110 -2.11 2.13 16.23
CA ASP A 110 -2.26 0.73 16.61
C ASP A 110 -2.94 -0.07 15.49
N PRO A 111 -2.58 -1.35 15.31
CA PRO A 111 -3.21 -2.20 14.31
C PRO A 111 -4.67 -2.50 14.64
N VAL A 112 -5.46 -2.71 13.58
CA VAL A 112 -6.85 -3.14 13.67
C VAL A 112 -6.90 -4.66 13.54
N TRP A 113 -7.59 -5.31 14.47
CA TRP A 113 -7.81 -6.76 14.44
C TRP A 113 -9.01 -7.08 13.55
N LEU A 114 -8.75 -7.77 12.44
CA LEU A 114 -9.75 -8.28 11.50
C LEU A 114 -9.70 -9.82 11.47
N ASP A 115 -10.58 -10.45 10.69
CA ASP A 115 -10.67 -11.92 10.59
C ASP A 115 -9.35 -12.59 10.16
N ILE A 116 -8.49 -11.85 9.47
CA ILE A 116 -7.17 -12.31 9.00
C ILE A 116 -6.07 -12.23 10.07
N GLY A 117 -6.32 -11.53 11.18
CA GLY A 117 -5.33 -11.16 12.19
C GLY A 117 -5.12 -9.63 12.28
N PRO A 118 -3.99 -9.17 12.86
CA PRO A 118 -3.71 -7.75 12.97
C PRO A 118 -3.35 -7.16 11.60
N VAL A 119 -3.98 -6.04 11.26
CA VAL A 119 -3.82 -5.31 10.00
C VAL A 119 -3.40 -3.88 10.32
N LEU A 120 -2.60 -3.24 9.46
CA LEU A 120 -2.34 -1.80 9.57
C LEU A 120 -3.67 -1.04 9.70
N SER A 121 -3.66 0.05 10.48
CA SER A 121 -4.78 0.99 10.49
C SER A 121 -5.09 1.46 9.06
N VAL A 122 -6.33 1.85 8.80
CA VAL A 122 -6.70 2.29 7.45
C VAL A 122 -5.95 3.57 7.08
N GLU A 123 -5.71 4.45 8.05
CA GLU A 123 -4.92 5.67 7.93
C GLU A 123 -3.48 5.34 7.53
N ASP A 124 -2.84 4.37 8.20
CA ASP A 124 -1.46 4.00 7.88
C ASP A 124 -1.35 3.28 6.54
N ALA A 125 -2.28 2.36 6.27
CA ALA A 125 -2.31 1.63 5.01
C ALA A 125 -2.51 2.57 3.83
N VAL A 126 -3.41 3.55 3.94
CA VAL A 126 -3.63 4.59 2.92
C VAL A 126 -2.40 5.47 2.77
N GLY A 127 -1.82 5.96 3.87
CA GLY A 127 -0.59 6.77 3.82
C GLY A 127 0.55 6.06 3.09
N ASN A 128 0.74 4.76 3.36
CA ASN A 128 1.77 3.95 2.68
C ASN A 128 1.49 3.83 1.17
N LYS A 129 0.23 3.82 0.74
CA LYS A 129 -0.14 3.78 -0.69
C LYS A 129 0.09 5.09 -1.40
N ILE A 130 -0.23 6.22 -0.77
CA ILE A 130 0.07 7.52 -1.35
C ILE A 130 1.60 7.71 -1.43
N ALA A 131 2.35 7.34 -0.38
CA ALA A 131 3.81 7.40 -0.38
C ALA A 131 4.46 6.45 -1.41
N ALA A 132 3.88 5.28 -1.66
CA ALA A 132 4.31 4.39 -2.73
C ALA A 132 4.12 5.00 -4.13
N ALA A 133 2.96 5.61 -4.39
CA ALA A 133 2.70 6.29 -5.65
C ALA A 133 3.65 7.48 -5.85
N TYR A 134 3.98 8.20 -4.77
CA TYR A 134 4.99 9.26 -4.79
C TYR A 134 6.39 8.72 -5.12
N SER A 135 6.86 7.69 -4.41
CA SER A 135 8.25 7.24 -4.50
C SER A 135 8.58 6.46 -5.76
N ARG A 136 7.70 5.53 -6.17
CA ARG A 136 7.96 4.62 -7.31
C ARG A 136 6.94 4.71 -8.45
N GLY A 137 5.67 4.99 -8.14
CA GLY A 137 4.63 5.15 -9.15
C GLY A 137 4.44 3.90 -10.04
N GLU A 138 4.41 2.71 -9.45
CA GLU A 138 4.15 1.47 -10.20
C GLU A 138 2.69 1.44 -10.70
N PRO A 139 2.38 0.74 -11.81
CA PRO A 139 1.02 0.64 -12.35
C PRO A 139 -0.07 0.32 -11.30
N ARG A 140 0.22 -0.56 -10.34
CA ARG A 140 -0.69 -0.94 -9.24
C ARG A 140 -0.91 0.17 -8.22
N ASP A 141 0.06 1.05 -8.02
CA ASP A 141 -0.05 2.15 -7.06
C ASP A 141 -1.08 3.19 -7.56
N TYR A 142 -1.19 3.42 -8.86
CA TYR A 142 -2.26 4.28 -9.42
C TYR A 142 -3.66 3.68 -9.24
N LEU A 143 -3.79 2.35 -9.33
CA LEU A 143 -5.06 1.67 -9.07
C LEU A 143 -5.48 1.86 -7.60
N ASP A 144 -4.52 1.70 -6.69
CA ASP A 144 -4.76 1.85 -5.25
C ASP A 144 -5.09 3.30 -4.90
N VAL A 145 -4.32 4.27 -5.42
CA VAL A 145 -4.57 5.71 -5.25
C VAL A 145 -5.94 6.11 -5.77
N ASP A 146 -6.32 5.66 -6.97
CA ASP A 146 -7.63 5.94 -7.54
C ASP A 146 -8.76 5.38 -6.67
N ALA A 147 -8.61 4.14 -6.20
CA ALA A 147 -9.60 3.51 -5.34
C ALA A 147 -9.73 4.22 -3.99
N ILE A 148 -8.61 4.54 -3.34
CA ILE A 148 -8.56 5.30 -2.09
C ILE A 148 -9.29 6.64 -2.23
N ARG A 149 -8.98 7.39 -3.30
CA ARG A 149 -9.59 8.70 -3.52
C ARG A 149 -11.09 8.58 -3.82
N ARG A 150 -11.51 7.57 -4.61
CA ARG A 150 -12.94 7.30 -4.88
C ARG A 150 -13.71 6.79 -3.67
N TRP A 151 -13.02 6.17 -2.71
CA TRP A 151 -13.64 5.71 -1.46
C TRP A 151 -14.22 6.88 -0.64
N GLY A 152 -13.66 8.08 -0.81
CA GLY A 152 -14.25 9.33 -0.31
C GLY A 152 -14.18 9.51 1.20
N ARG A 153 -13.45 8.66 1.92
CA ARG A 153 -13.25 8.79 3.38
C ARG A 153 -12.11 9.73 3.77
N PHE A 154 -11.23 10.07 2.83
CA PHE A 154 -10.13 11.01 3.03
C PHE A 154 -10.23 12.15 2.04
N THR A 155 -9.96 13.36 2.52
CA THR A 155 -9.79 14.55 1.70
C THR A 155 -8.43 14.53 0.98
N ASP A 156 -8.32 15.28 -0.12
CA ASP A 156 -7.06 15.43 -0.85
C ASP A 156 -5.94 15.97 0.08
N GLU A 157 -6.27 16.87 1.01
CA GLU A 157 -5.33 17.42 2.00
C GLU A 157 -4.83 16.35 2.98
N GLU A 158 -5.73 15.50 3.50
CA GLU A 158 -5.35 14.39 4.38
C GLU A 158 -4.46 13.37 3.66
N LEU A 159 -4.75 13.05 2.40
CA LEU A 159 -3.92 12.14 1.60
C LEU A 159 -2.52 12.70 1.36
N VAL A 160 -2.41 13.99 1.02
CA VAL A 160 -1.12 14.67 0.84
C VAL A 160 -0.35 14.72 2.16
N LYS A 161 -1.02 15.08 3.26
CA LYS A 161 -0.41 15.11 4.60
C LYS A 161 0.08 13.71 5.02
N ALA A 162 -0.69 12.66 4.76
CA ALA A 162 -0.32 11.29 5.13
C ALA A 162 0.97 10.83 4.44
N ALA A 163 1.20 11.23 3.19
CA ALA A 163 2.45 10.98 2.48
C ALA A 163 3.60 11.86 3.01
N ALA A 164 3.35 13.14 3.26
CA ALA A 164 4.35 14.07 3.77
C ALA A 164 4.88 13.70 5.17
N THR A 165 4.03 13.14 6.05
CA THR A 165 4.46 12.66 7.37
C THR A 165 5.45 11.48 7.27
N ARG A 166 5.38 10.69 6.19
CA ARG A 166 6.19 9.47 6.00
C ARG A 166 7.50 9.72 5.28
N ASP A 167 7.56 10.77 4.46
CA ASP A 167 8.74 11.12 3.69
C ASP A 167 9.06 12.62 3.85
N ASN A 168 10.13 12.91 4.58
CA ASN A 168 10.62 14.29 4.77
C ASN A 168 11.02 14.97 3.46
N GLY A 169 11.28 14.21 2.40
CA GLY A 169 11.54 14.69 1.05
C GLY A 169 10.28 14.82 0.18
N PHE A 170 9.08 14.71 0.75
CA PHE A 170 7.84 14.82 0.00
C PHE A 170 7.62 16.25 -0.52
N GLU A 171 7.49 16.39 -1.83
CA GLU A 171 7.11 17.64 -2.48
C GLU A 171 5.84 17.46 -3.32
N VAL A 172 4.85 18.33 -3.11
CA VAL A 172 3.58 18.30 -3.86
C VAL A 172 3.83 18.45 -5.38
N SER A 173 4.81 19.27 -5.78
CA SER A 173 5.21 19.46 -7.18
C SER A 173 5.72 18.17 -7.85
N ILE A 174 6.42 17.33 -7.10
CA ILE A 174 6.89 16.02 -7.54
C ILE A 174 5.71 15.04 -7.55
N PHE A 175 4.88 15.05 -6.52
CA PHE A 175 3.70 14.18 -6.46
C PHE A 175 2.74 14.42 -7.63
N VAL A 176 2.54 15.68 -8.04
CA VAL A 176 1.80 16.05 -9.25
C VAL A 176 2.39 15.38 -10.50
N GLN A 177 3.71 15.41 -10.67
CA GLN A 177 4.37 14.75 -11.80
C GLN A 177 4.21 13.24 -11.77
N GLN A 178 4.25 12.64 -10.57
CA GLN A 178 4.04 11.21 -10.39
C GLN A 178 2.61 10.82 -10.74
N LEU A 179 1.60 11.58 -10.31
CA LEU A 179 0.21 11.37 -10.73
C LEU A 179 0.03 11.47 -12.25
N GLU A 180 0.71 12.40 -12.92
CA GLU A 180 0.66 12.55 -14.38
C GLU A 180 1.36 11.40 -15.12
N ALA A 181 2.31 10.72 -14.48
CA ALA A 181 3.02 9.58 -15.06
C ALA A 181 2.11 8.36 -15.27
N VAL A 182 0.91 8.33 -14.65
CA VAL A 182 -0.14 7.34 -14.94
C VAL A 182 -0.45 7.21 -16.44
N ASN A 183 -0.26 8.29 -17.22
CA ASN A 183 -0.54 8.30 -18.65
C ASN A 183 0.39 7.35 -19.44
N ARG A 184 1.55 6.99 -18.87
CA ARG A 184 2.49 6.01 -19.43
C ARG A 184 2.06 4.57 -19.20
N VAL A 185 1.16 4.32 -18.24
CA VAL A 185 0.65 2.97 -17.92
C VAL A 185 -0.13 2.43 -19.11
N THR A 186 0.15 1.21 -19.52
CA THR A 186 -0.52 0.50 -20.62
C THR A 186 -1.52 -0.51 -20.08
N LEU A 187 -2.43 -0.98 -20.93
CA LEU A 187 -3.39 -2.03 -20.54
C LEU A 187 -2.68 -3.31 -20.08
N ARG A 188 -1.56 -3.69 -20.72
CA ARG A 188 -0.78 -4.88 -20.35
C ARG A 188 -0.25 -4.83 -18.92
N ASP A 189 0.00 -3.62 -18.41
CA ASP A 189 0.52 -3.44 -17.05
C ASP A 189 -0.53 -3.74 -15.97
N VAL A 190 -1.82 -3.64 -16.33
CA VAL A 190 -2.95 -3.67 -15.37
C VAL A 190 -4.02 -4.72 -15.66
N GLU A 191 -4.05 -5.33 -16.83
CA GLU A 191 -5.09 -6.30 -17.22
C GLU A 191 -5.14 -7.51 -16.28
N ARG A 192 -3.98 -7.91 -15.72
CA ARG A 192 -3.88 -8.96 -14.70
C ARG A 192 -4.62 -8.66 -13.40
N TYR A 193 -4.93 -7.38 -13.13
CA TYR A 193 -5.75 -6.96 -12.00
C TYR A 193 -7.25 -6.87 -12.34
N GLY A 194 -7.65 -7.34 -13.53
CA GLY A 194 -9.04 -7.28 -14.00
C GLY A 194 -9.46 -5.90 -14.51
N VAL A 195 -8.50 -5.00 -14.79
CA VAL A 195 -8.77 -3.64 -15.28
C VAL A 195 -8.93 -3.67 -16.80
N SER A 196 -10.09 -3.20 -17.29
CA SER A 196 -10.34 -3.03 -18.72
C SER A 196 -9.71 -1.74 -19.27
N SER A 197 -9.59 -1.63 -20.60
CA SER A 197 -9.10 -0.39 -21.24
C SER A 197 -9.92 0.84 -20.83
N GLU A 198 -11.26 0.72 -20.81
CA GLU A 198 -12.14 1.81 -20.42
C GLU A 198 -11.95 2.20 -18.94
N GLN A 199 -11.75 1.22 -18.06
CA GLN A 199 -11.46 1.49 -16.65
C GLN A 199 -10.10 2.20 -16.50
N LEU A 200 -9.08 1.76 -17.23
CA LEU A 200 -7.76 2.38 -17.21
C LEU A 200 -7.81 3.84 -17.70
N ASP A 201 -8.53 4.12 -18.79
CA ASP A 201 -8.68 5.49 -19.29
C ASP A 201 -9.34 6.40 -18.24
N ARG A 202 -10.38 5.91 -17.56
CA ARG A 202 -11.02 6.65 -16.47
C ARG A 202 -10.10 6.85 -15.25
N ILE A 203 -9.24 5.89 -14.94
CA ILE A 203 -8.24 6.02 -13.87
C ILE A 203 -7.22 7.11 -14.24
N LYS A 204 -6.71 7.09 -15.48
CA LYS A 204 -5.78 8.12 -15.99
C LYS A 204 -6.39 9.51 -15.91
N GLU A 205 -7.65 9.65 -16.32
CA GLU A 205 -8.39 10.91 -16.21
C GLU A 205 -8.46 11.40 -14.77
N ARG A 206 -8.86 10.54 -13.81
CA ARG A 206 -9.01 10.95 -12.40
C ARG A 206 -7.68 11.28 -11.72
N CYS A 207 -6.61 10.53 -12.00
CA CYS A 207 -5.27 10.86 -11.53
C CYS A 207 -4.79 12.20 -12.11
N THR A 208 -5.00 12.44 -13.40
CA THR A 208 -4.63 13.71 -14.06
C THR A 208 -5.45 14.89 -13.54
N GLN A 209 -6.75 14.69 -13.28
CA GLN A 209 -7.61 15.70 -12.64
C GLN A 209 -7.12 16.03 -11.23
N TRP A 210 -6.71 15.03 -10.45
CA TRP A 210 -6.17 15.27 -9.11
C TRP A 210 -4.85 16.06 -9.18
N ALA A 211 -3.95 15.70 -10.10
CA ALA A 211 -2.71 16.44 -10.35
C ALA A 211 -2.99 17.92 -10.69
N ALA A 212 -4.00 18.19 -11.52
CA ALA A 212 -4.41 19.55 -11.87
C ALA A 212 -4.96 20.34 -10.67
N LEU A 213 -5.75 19.69 -9.80
CA LEU A 213 -6.27 20.32 -8.57
C LEU A 213 -5.14 20.69 -7.61
N LEU A 214 -4.21 19.77 -7.36
CA LEU A 214 -3.05 20.01 -6.48
C LEU A 214 -2.16 21.13 -7.01
N ARG A 215 -1.96 21.20 -8.33
CA ARG A 215 -1.23 22.31 -8.98
C ARG A 215 -1.94 23.66 -8.78
N GLY A 216 -3.26 23.68 -8.90
CA GLY A 216 -4.06 24.89 -8.68
C GLY A 216 -4.03 25.38 -7.21
N GLN A 217 -3.95 24.46 -6.25
CA GLN A 217 -3.83 24.77 -4.82
C GLN A 217 -2.41 25.23 -4.42
N ALA A 218 -1.38 24.71 -5.10
CA ALA A 218 0.02 25.10 -4.85
C ALA A 218 0.39 26.49 -5.39
N THR A 219 -0.49 27.13 -6.17
CA THR A 219 -0.28 28.51 -6.64
C THR A 219 -0.83 29.48 -5.60
N PRO A 220 -0.01 30.30 -4.93
CA PRO A 220 -0.54 31.29 -3.99
C PRO A 220 -1.40 32.29 -4.77
N SER A 221 -2.63 32.51 -4.29
CA SER A 221 -3.46 33.62 -4.74
C SER A 221 -2.68 34.93 -4.56
N PRO A 222 -2.49 35.79 -5.58
CA PRO A 222 -1.86 37.08 -5.38
C PRO A 222 -2.78 37.91 -4.46
N LEU A 223 -2.23 38.24 -3.29
CA LEU A 223 -2.85 38.98 -2.20
C LEU A 223 -3.78 40.09 -2.69
N SER A 224 -5.00 40.06 -2.18
CA SER A 224 -5.85 41.25 -2.00
C SER A 224 -5.07 42.28 -1.17
N GLY A 225 -4.43 43.21 -1.87
CA GLY A 225 -3.79 44.38 -1.30
C GLY A 225 -4.83 45.19 -0.53
N LYS A 226 -4.64 45.22 0.78
CA LYS A 226 -5.43 45.96 1.76
C LYS A 226 -5.56 47.44 1.38
N SER A 227 -6.77 47.95 1.60
CA SER A 227 -7.02 49.36 1.85
C SER A 227 -6.06 49.89 2.93
N GLN A 228 -5.33 50.96 2.61
CA GLN A 228 -4.85 51.88 3.62
C GLN A 228 -5.56 53.21 3.42
N GLY A 229 -6.42 53.52 4.38
CA GLY A 229 -6.93 54.87 4.57
C GLY A 229 -5.87 55.77 5.18
N ALA A 230 -5.99 57.05 4.84
CA ALA A 230 -5.74 58.25 5.63
C ALA A 230 -4.50 58.30 6.55
N CYS A 231 -3.60 59.23 6.24
CA CYS A 231 -2.95 60.04 7.27
C CYS A 231 -2.71 61.47 6.74
N ARG A 232 -3.40 62.42 7.41
CA ARG A 232 -3.15 63.86 7.62
C ARG A 232 -2.64 64.74 6.48
#